data_AF-A0A8S9K9G4-F1
#
_entry.id   AF-A0A8S9K9G4-F1
#
_cell.length_a   1.000
_cell.length_b   1.000
_cell.length_c   1.000
_cell.angle_alpha   90.00
_cell.angle_beta   90.00
_cell.angle_gamma   90.00
#
_symmetry.space_group_name_H-M   'P 1'
#
loop_
_entity.id
_entity.type
_entity.pdbx_description
1 polymer ?
#
loop_
_entity_poly.entity_id
_entity_poly.type
_entity_poly.pdbx_seq_one_letter_code
_entity_poly.pdbx_strand_id
1 'polypeptide(L)'
;MVMRTVDLRSDTVTRPTDAMCEAMRSAEVDDDVLGYDPTARRLEEEIAKMMGKEAALFVPSGTMGNLICVMVHCDVRGSEVILGDNCHIHVYENGGISTIGGVHPKTIKNEEAGTMDLGAIEAAIRDPKGSTFYPSTRLICLENTHAK
;
A
#
# COMPACT_ATOMS: atom_id res chain seq x y z
N MET A 1 -33.99 8.06 21.32
CA MET A 1 -32.70 8.76 21.47
C MET A 1 -31.70 8.07 20.58
N VAL A 2 -31.03 8.78 19.68
CA VAL A 2 -29.84 8.25 19.00
C VAL A 2 -28.74 8.23 20.05
N MET A 3 -28.25 7.04 20.41
CA MET A 3 -27.14 6.90 21.34
C MET A 3 -25.88 7.39 20.62
N ARG A 4 -25.27 8.47 21.10
CA ARG A 4 -23.95 8.91 20.60
C ARG A 4 -22.91 7.96 21.17
N THR A 5 -22.49 6.99 20.36
CA THR A 5 -21.40 6.08 20.69
C THR A 5 -20.06 6.78 20.47
N VAL A 6 -19.22 6.82 21.49
CA VAL A 6 -17.80 7.16 21.33
C VAL A 6 -17.10 5.89 20.89
N ASP A 7 -16.66 5.85 19.63
CA ASP A 7 -16.00 4.68 19.02
C ASP A 7 -14.52 5.00 18.77
N LEU A 8 -13.64 4.39 19.57
CA LEU A 8 -12.18 4.58 19.52
C LEU A 8 -11.46 3.35 18.96
N ARG A 9 -12.16 2.47 18.23
CA ARG A 9 -11.56 1.23 17.70
C ARG A 9 -10.55 1.51 16.59
N SER A 10 -10.85 2.45 15.69
CA SER A 10 -10.00 2.87 14.57
C SER A 10 -10.63 4.10 13.91
N ASP A 11 -9.83 4.91 13.21
CA ASP A 11 -10.27 5.96 12.29
C ASP A 11 -11.04 5.44 11.05
N THR A 12 -10.90 4.16 10.72
CA THR A 12 -11.68 3.49 9.67
C THR A 12 -13.19 3.41 9.95
N VAL A 13 -13.63 3.67 11.19
CA VAL A 13 -15.06 3.70 11.54
C VAL A 13 -15.77 5.00 11.16
N THR A 14 -15.03 5.96 10.57
CA THR A 14 -15.56 7.23 10.08
C THR A 14 -16.73 7.00 9.11
N ARG A 15 -17.70 7.92 9.16
CA ARG A 15 -18.86 7.91 8.25
C ARG A 15 -18.80 9.15 7.36
N PRO A 16 -19.24 9.05 6.10
CA PRO A 16 -19.33 10.21 5.22
C PRO A 16 -20.17 11.31 5.87
N THR A 17 -19.71 12.56 5.75
CA THR A 17 -20.49 13.73 6.15
C THR A 17 -21.62 13.98 5.15
N ASP A 18 -22.63 14.79 5.51
CA ASP A 18 -23.73 15.13 4.60
C ASP A 18 -23.21 15.78 3.29
N ALA A 19 -22.17 16.62 3.38
CA ALA A 19 -21.54 17.22 2.20
C ALA A 19 -20.84 16.18 1.31
N MET A 20 -20.20 15.16 1.91
CA MET A 20 -19.62 14.05 1.15
C MET A 20 -20.72 13.20 0.49
N CYS A 21 -21.82 12.94 1.19
CA CYS A 21 -22.97 12.22 0.65
C CYS A 21 -23.57 12.94 -0.56
N GLU A 22 -23.73 14.26 -0.49
CA GLU A 22 -24.22 15.05 -1.62
C GLU A 22 -23.24 15.02 -2.80
N ALA A 23 -21.94 15.21 -2.56
CA ALA A 23 -20.92 15.14 -3.60
C ALA A 23 -20.89 13.77 -4.30
N MET A 24 -21.03 12.67 -3.55
CA MET A 24 -21.15 11.31 -4.11
C MET A 24 -22.42 11.16 -4.94
N ARG A 25 -23.56 11.69 -4.45
CA ARG A 25 -24.85 11.62 -5.14
C ARG A 25 -24.84 12.38 -6.47
N SER A 26 -24.14 13.51 -6.52
CA SER A 26 -24.06 14.37 -7.70
C SER A 26 -22.87 14.08 -8.61
N ALA A 27 -22.05 13.07 -8.31
CA ALA A 27 -20.87 12.75 -9.09
C ALA A 27 -21.24 12.31 -10.51
N GLU A 28 -20.55 12.87 -11.50
CA GLU A 28 -20.58 12.34 -12.87
C GLU A 28 -19.73 11.06 -12.89
N VAL A 29 -20.31 9.95 -13.35
CA VAL A 29 -19.68 8.63 -13.37
C VAL A 29 -19.86 7.98 -14.73
N ASP A 30 -18.92 7.12 -15.09
CA ASP A 30 -18.96 6.33 -16.32
C ASP A 30 -18.10 5.05 -16.16
N ASP A 31 -17.80 4.36 -17.25
CA ASP A 31 -16.96 3.16 -17.22
C ASP A 31 -15.47 3.49 -17.01
N ASP A 32 -14.95 3.16 -15.82
CA ASP A 32 -13.55 3.33 -15.44
C ASP A 32 -12.60 2.35 -16.17
N VAL A 33 -13.06 1.14 -16.52
CA VAL A 33 -12.24 0.18 -17.27
C VAL A 33 -11.89 0.71 -18.67
N LEU A 34 -12.80 1.51 -19.24
CA LEU A 34 -12.58 2.20 -20.51
C LEU A 34 -11.91 3.59 -20.34
N GLY A 35 -11.65 4.03 -19.11
CA GLY A 35 -11.04 5.33 -18.80
C GLY A 35 -11.97 6.54 -19.00
N TYR A 36 -13.28 6.32 -18.99
CA TYR A 36 -14.26 7.39 -19.22
C TYR A 36 -14.81 8.01 -17.95
N ASP A 37 -14.70 7.37 -16.78
CA ASP A 37 -15.21 7.94 -15.52
C ASP A 37 -14.52 9.29 -15.20
N PRO A 38 -15.26 10.42 -15.26
CA PRO A 38 -14.65 11.73 -15.08
C PRO A 38 -14.33 12.04 -13.61
N THR A 39 -15.02 11.42 -12.66
CA THR A 39 -14.78 11.64 -11.23
C THR A 39 -13.55 10.88 -10.76
N ALA A 40 -13.37 9.62 -11.19
CA ALA A 40 -12.18 8.83 -10.91
C ALA A 40 -10.92 9.47 -11.50
N ARG A 41 -10.94 9.82 -12.80
CA ARG A 41 -9.82 10.51 -13.47
C ARG A 41 -9.43 11.80 -12.77
N ARG A 42 -10.40 12.65 -12.39
CA ARG A 42 -10.11 13.91 -11.66
C ARG A 42 -9.45 13.64 -10.31
N LEU A 43 -9.90 12.61 -9.58
CA LEU A 43 -9.26 12.22 -8.31
C LEU A 43 -7.81 11.81 -8.55
N GLU A 44 -7.55 10.96 -9.53
CA GLU A 44 -6.19 10.50 -9.85
C GLU A 44 -5.26 11.62 -10.29
N GLU A 45 -5.72 12.53 -11.15
CA GLU A 45 -4.96 13.71 -11.60
C GLU A 45 -4.60 14.65 -10.43
N GLU A 46 -5.56 14.95 -9.56
CA GLU A 46 -5.33 15.80 -8.38
C GLU A 46 -4.35 15.15 -7.40
N ILE A 47 -4.46 13.83 -7.15
CA ILE A 47 -3.54 13.11 -6.26
C ILE A 47 -2.14 13.01 -6.88
N ALA A 48 -2.01 12.73 -8.17
CA ALA A 48 -0.72 12.70 -8.86
C ALA A 48 -0.01 14.05 -8.73
N LYS A 49 -0.74 15.14 -8.98
CA LYS A 49 -0.24 16.51 -8.83
C LYS A 49 0.16 16.83 -7.39
N MET A 50 -0.68 16.49 -6.41
CA MET A 50 -0.41 16.73 -4.99
C MET A 50 0.86 16.02 -4.51
N MET A 51 1.10 14.80 -5.02
CA MET A 51 2.26 13.97 -4.66
C MET A 51 3.50 14.24 -5.53
N GLY A 52 3.40 15.12 -6.54
CA GLY A 52 4.48 15.38 -7.50
C GLY A 52 4.86 14.14 -8.31
N LYS A 53 3.88 13.33 -8.72
CA LYS A 53 4.04 12.10 -9.52
C LYS A 53 3.38 12.24 -10.89
N GLU A 54 3.79 11.39 -11.82
CA GLU A 54 3.29 11.41 -13.20
C GLU A 54 1.85 10.90 -13.32
N ALA A 55 1.45 9.98 -12.44
CA ALA A 55 0.12 9.36 -12.42
C ALA A 55 -0.26 8.87 -11.02
N ALA A 56 -1.54 8.59 -10.81
CA ALA A 56 -2.08 7.89 -9.66
C ALA A 56 -3.12 6.86 -10.13
N LEU A 57 -3.51 5.95 -9.24
CA LEU A 57 -4.50 4.91 -9.51
C LEU A 57 -5.45 4.79 -8.31
N PHE A 58 -6.76 4.89 -8.54
CA PHE A 58 -7.76 4.65 -7.52
C PHE A 58 -7.95 3.15 -7.29
N VAL A 59 -7.93 2.73 -6.02
CA VAL A 59 -8.09 1.33 -5.63
C VAL A 59 -9.11 1.18 -4.50
N PRO A 60 -9.84 0.06 -4.41
CA PRO A 60 -10.86 -0.16 -3.39
C PRO A 60 -10.33 -0.22 -1.94
N SER A 61 -9.05 -0.53 -1.73
CA SER A 61 -8.45 -0.63 -0.39
C SER A 61 -6.94 -0.41 -0.39
N GLY A 62 -6.40 -0.01 0.77
CA GLY A 62 -4.95 0.10 0.99
C GLY A 62 -4.22 -1.23 0.76
N THR A 63 -4.81 -2.36 1.17
CA THR A 63 -4.28 -3.70 0.91
C THR A 63 -4.13 -4.01 -0.58
N MET A 64 -5.10 -3.60 -1.42
CA MET A 64 -4.97 -3.76 -2.87
C MET A 64 -3.90 -2.84 -3.43
N GLY A 65 -3.81 -1.59 -2.96
CA GLY A 65 -2.77 -0.65 -3.33
C GLY A 65 -1.37 -1.19 -3.07
N ASN A 66 -1.11 -1.65 -1.84
CA ASN A 66 0.17 -2.26 -1.47
C ASN A 66 0.49 -3.50 -2.30
N LEU A 67 -0.49 -4.39 -2.51
CA LEU A 67 -0.30 -5.59 -3.33
C LEU A 67 0.08 -5.24 -4.77
N ILE A 68 -0.62 -4.30 -5.41
CA ILE A 68 -0.30 -3.83 -6.76
C ILE A 68 1.10 -3.22 -6.79
N CYS A 69 1.45 -2.33 -5.84
CA CYS A 69 2.77 -1.71 -5.76
C CYS A 69 3.88 -2.76 -5.66
N VAL A 70 3.72 -3.75 -4.79
CA VAL A 70 4.70 -4.83 -4.64
C VAL A 70 4.79 -5.66 -5.92
N MET A 71 3.67 -6.02 -6.56
CA MET A 71 3.69 -6.79 -7.80
C MET A 71 4.32 -6.03 -8.99
N VAL A 72 4.12 -4.72 -9.08
CA VAL A 72 4.71 -3.89 -10.14
C VAL A 72 6.22 -3.74 -9.95
N HIS A 73 6.69 -3.55 -8.71
CA HIS A 73 8.12 -3.38 -8.42
C HIS A 73 8.88 -4.72 -8.32
N CYS A 74 8.18 -5.80 -7.98
CA CYS A 74 8.69 -7.18 -7.98
C CYS A 74 8.13 -7.93 -9.19
N ASP A 75 8.49 -7.44 -10.38
CA ASP A 75 8.01 -7.88 -11.69
C ASP A 75 8.34 -9.34 -12.05
N VAL A 76 9.24 -9.98 -11.29
CA VAL A 76 9.63 -11.39 -11.48
C VAL A 76 9.23 -12.22 -10.26
N ARG A 77 8.56 -13.35 -10.48
CA ARG A 77 8.25 -14.31 -9.40
C ARG A 77 9.53 -14.80 -8.73
N GLY A 78 9.52 -14.92 -7.40
CA GLY A 78 10.72 -15.19 -6.62
C GLY A 78 11.61 -13.96 -6.40
N SER A 79 11.15 -12.76 -6.75
CA SER A 79 11.72 -11.52 -6.21
C SER A 79 11.50 -11.43 -4.70
N GLU A 80 12.29 -10.58 -4.06
CA GLU A 80 12.24 -10.31 -2.63
C GLU A 80 11.98 -8.83 -2.35
N VAL A 81 11.12 -8.58 -1.37
CA VAL A 81 10.86 -7.26 -0.80
C VAL A 81 11.41 -7.20 0.62
N ILE A 82 12.20 -6.16 0.93
CA ILE A 82 12.65 -5.84 2.27
C ILE A 82 11.61 -4.93 2.93
N LEU A 83 11.16 -5.29 4.13
CA LEU A 83 10.14 -4.53 4.85
C LEU A 83 10.26 -4.74 6.36
N GLY A 84 9.57 -3.91 7.14
CA GLY A 84 9.54 -4.02 8.60
C GLY A 84 8.80 -5.27 9.08
N ASP A 85 9.26 -5.90 10.15
CA ASP A 85 8.62 -7.08 10.75
C ASP A 85 7.24 -6.79 11.36
N ASN A 86 6.93 -5.54 11.67
CA ASN A 86 5.63 -5.10 12.17
C ASN A 86 4.82 -4.26 11.18
N CYS A 87 5.27 -4.11 9.92
CA CYS A 87 4.52 -3.30 8.95
C CYS A 87 3.22 -3.99 8.48
N HIS A 88 2.27 -3.18 8.02
CA HIS A 88 0.94 -3.59 7.61
C HIS A 88 0.95 -4.65 6.52
N ILE A 89 1.83 -4.48 5.51
CA ILE A 89 2.03 -5.44 4.40
C ILE A 89 2.38 -6.82 4.93
N HIS A 90 3.20 -6.90 5.99
CA HIS A 90 3.64 -8.17 6.55
C HIS A 90 2.58 -8.80 7.46
N VAL A 91 2.02 -8.01 8.37
CA VAL A 91 1.21 -8.53 9.48
C VAL A 91 -0.28 -8.63 9.14
N TYR A 92 -0.84 -7.64 8.45
CA TYR A 92 -2.30 -7.45 8.35
C TYR A 92 -2.89 -7.67 6.95
N GLU A 93 -2.07 -8.09 5.98
CA GLU A 93 -2.49 -8.29 4.58
C GLU A 93 -2.53 -9.77 4.17
N ASN A 94 -2.67 -10.68 5.15
CA ASN A 94 -2.80 -12.13 4.95
C ASN A 94 -1.71 -12.76 4.06
N GLY A 95 -0.51 -12.17 4.03
CA GLY A 95 0.58 -12.63 3.16
C GLY A 95 0.23 -12.53 1.67
N GLY A 96 -0.59 -11.55 1.26
CA GLY A 96 -1.01 -11.35 -0.12
C GLY A 96 0.16 -11.27 -1.11
N ILE A 97 1.25 -10.61 -0.72
CA ILE A 97 2.46 -10.50 -1.55
C ILE A 97 3.10 -11.86 -1.85
N SER A 98 3.05 -12.80 -0.90
CA SER A 98 3.60 -14.15 -1.06
C SER A 98 2.65 -15.04 -1.84
N THR A 99 1.36 -15.00 -1.50
CA THR A 99 0.34 -15.92 -2.03
C THR A 99 -0.11 -15.55 -3.44
N ILE A 100 -0.34 -14.27 -3.71
CA ILE A 100 -0.81 -13.75 -5.00
C ILE A 100 0.39 -13.29 -5.83
N GLY A 101 1.23 -12.44 -5.24
CA GLY A 101 2.37 -11.82 -5.92
C GLY A 101 3.53 -12.78 -6.20
N GLY A 102 3.66 -13.87 -5.44
CA GLY A 102 4.82 -14.76 -5.54
C GLY A 102 6.13 -14.07 -5.14
N VAL A 103 6.05 -13.10 -4.23
CA VAL A 103 7.17 -12.30 -3.74
C VAL A 103 7.59 -12.79 -2.36
N HIS A 104 8.88 -12.97 -2.14
CA HIS A 104 9.44 -13.40 -0.87
C HIS A 104 9.59 -12.21 0.09
N PRO A 105 9.01 -12.24 1.31
CA PRO A 105 9.23 -11.18 2.29
C PRO A 105 10.56 -11.39 3.02
N LYS A 106 11.37 -10.33 3.09
CA LYS A 106 12.57 -10.25 3.93
C LYS A 106 12.33 -9.22 5.01
N THR A 107 11.95 -9.69 6.20
CA THR A 107 11.65 -8.79 7.32
C THR A 107 12.93 -8.29 7.99
N ILE A 108 12.90 -7.04 8.40
CA ILE A 108 13.89 -6.39 9.26
C ILE A 108 13.15 -5.85 10.47
N LYS A 109 13.77 -5.95 11.64
CA LYS A 109 13.17 -5.47 12.88
C LYS A 109 12.86 -3.98 12.78
N ASN A 110 11.62 -3.59 13.02
CA ASN A 110 11.28 -2.18 13.20
C ASN A 110 11.86 -1.67 14.54
N GLU A 111 12.46 -0.48 14.49
CA GLU A 111 12.83 0.29 15.67
C GLU A 111 11.59 0.87 16.35
N GLU A 112 11.73 1.37 17.57
CA GLU A 112 10.60 1.90 18.34
C GLU A 112 9.82 3.02 17.62
N ALA A 113 10.51 3.81 16.79
CA ALA A 113 9.92 4.87 15.97
C ALA A 113 9.27 4.38 14.66
N GLY A 114 9.27 3.08 14.39
CA GLY A 114 8.80 2.47 13.15
C GLY A 114 9.81 2.47 12.00
N THR A 115 10.97 3.11 12.18
CA THR A 115 12.08 3.06 11.22
C THR A 115 12.75 1.69 11.18
N MET A 116 13.64 1.47 10.22
CA MET A 116 14.52 0.30 10.17
C MET A 116 15.97 0.77 10.13
N ASP A 117 16.87 0.05 10.82
CA ASP A 117 18.30 0.33 10.76
C ASP A 117 18.85 0.20 9.33
N LEU A 118 19.57 1.22 8.87
CA LEU A 118 20.09 1.24 7.49
C LEU A 118 21.13 0.15 7.25
N GLY A 119 21.95 -0.17 8.25
CA GLY A 119 22.93 -1.27 8.16
C GLY A 119 22.25 -2.63 8.05
N ALA A 120 21.15 -2.84 8.77
CA ALA A 120 20.32 -4.03 8.66
C ALA A 120 19.64 -4.15 7.29
N ILE A 121 19.15 -3.03 6.72
CA ILE A 121 18.62 -3.01 5.35
C ILE A 121 19.73 -3.38 4.36
N GLU A 122 20.89 -2.73 4.43
CA GLU A 122 22.01 -2.98 3.51
C GLU A 122 22.48 -4.45 3.58
N ALA A 123 22.63 -4.99 4.79
CA ALA A 123 22.99 -6.39 5.00
C ALA A 123 21.92 -7.39 4.52
N ALA A 124 20.68 -6.95 4.35
CA ALA A 124 19.60 -7.78 3.85
C ALA A 124 19.50 -7.82 2.32
N ILE A 125 20.13 -6.85 1.62
CA ILE A 125 20.21 -6.85 0.16
C ILE A 125 21.07 -8.02 -0.30
N ARG A 126 20.51 -8.88 -1.15
CA ARG A 126 21.22 -10.06 -1.67
C ARG A 126 22.12 -9.71 -2.84
N ASP A 127 23.29 -10.34 -2.89
CA ASP A 127 24.19 -10.25 -4.05
C ASP A 127 23.50 -10.85 -5.30
N PRO A 128 23.33 -10.06 -6.39
CA PRO A 128 22.74 -10.54 -7.64
C PRO A 128 23.43 -11.77 -8.25
N LYS A 129 24.72 -11.99 -7.97
CA LYS A 129 25.48 -13.17 -8.41
C LYS A 129 24.93 -14.48 -7.83
N GLY A 130 24.20 -14.40 -6.72
CA GLY A 130 23.56 -15.54 -6.05
C GLY A 130 22.14 -15.83 -6.51
N SER A 131 21.62 -15.15 -7.54
CA SER A 131 20.22 -15.24 -7.99
C SER A 131 19.76 -16.66 -8.40
N THR A 132 20.68 -17.57 -8.69
CA THR A 132 20.37 -19.00 -8.92
C THR A 132 19.98 -19.75 -7.64
N PHE A 133 20.40 -19.27 -6.47
CA PHE A 133 20.23 -19.96 -5.19
C PHE A 133 19.25 -19.27 -4.25
N TYR A 134 19.00 -17.97 -4.44
CA TYR A 134 18.16 -17.17 -3.57
C TYR A 134 17.30 -16.16 -4.36
N PRO A 135 16.20 -15.68 -3.76
CA PRO A 135 15.40 -14.57 -4.31
C PRO A 135 16.25 -13.33 -4.65
N SER A 136 15.79 -12.53 -5.61
CA SER A 136 16.45 -11.26 -5.96
C SER A 136 15.77 -10.10 -5.21
N THR A 137 16.52 -9.36 -4.40
CA THR A 137 16.02 -8.13 -3.76
C THR A 137 15.67 -7.08 -4.82
N ARG A 138 14.41 -6.64 -4.85
CA ARG A 138 13.91 -5.66 -5.85
C ARG A 138 13.27 -4.42 -5.25
N LEU A 139 12.76 -4.52 -4.02
CA LEU A 139 11.99 -3.45 -3.39
C LEU A 139 12.33 -3.33 -1.91
N ILE A 140 12.34 -2.10 -1.40
CA ILE A 140 12.35 -1.79 0.03
C ILE A 140 11.06 -1.01 0.32
N CYS A 141 10.23 -1.50 1.23
CA CYS A 141 9.00 -0.84 1.66
C CYS A 141 9.17 -0.21 3.04
N LEU A 142 8.74 1.05 3.16
CA LEU A 142 8.65 1.79 4.41
C LEU A 142 7.19 2.09 4.72
N GLU A 143 6.88 2.33 5.99
CA GLU A 143 5.53 2.67 6.44
C GLU A 143 5.54 4.00 7.20
N ASN A 144 4.65 4.92 6.82
CA ASN A 144 4.49 6.21 7.48
C ASN A 144 3.02 6.68 7.38
N THR A 145 2.30 6.92 8.48
CA THR A 145 2.71 6.68 9.88
C THR A 145 2.76 5.19 10.21
N HIS A 146 3.65 4.78 11.12
CA HIS A 146 3.71 3.40 11.59
C HIS A 146 2.90 3.22 12.88
N ALA A 147 1.95 2.29 12.86
CA ALA A 147 1.16 1.93 14.03
C ALA A 147 1.87 0.84 14.84
N LYS A 148 1.89 0.99 16.17
CA LYS A 148 2.43 -0.01 17.10
C LYS A 148 1.39 -1.07 17.46
#